data_AF-A0A9X1HHJ6-F1
#
_entry.id   AF-A0A9X1HHJ6-F1
#
_cell.length_a   1.000
_cell.length_b   1.000
_cell.length_c   1.000
_cell.angle_alpha   90.00
_cell.angle_beta   90.00
_cell.angle_gamma   90.00
#
_symmetry.space_group_name_H-M   'P 1'
#
loop_
_entity.id
_entity.type
_entity.pdbx_description
1 polymer ?
#
loop_
_entity_poly.entity_id
_entity_poly.type
_entity_poly.pdbx_seq_one_letter_code
_entity_poly.pdbx_strand_id
1 'polypeptide(L)'
;MFTLFLIGFAATLLMTGLAWMVQLVHYPSIRFTDPRQFPEFHHFHSTRITFIVGPLMLTELSTAIVLVSAPEFMPYTLSVPALLLIATIFADTAFRVVPVHNRLGTTGYD
;
A
#
# COMPACT_ATOMS: atom_id res chain seq x y z
N MET A 1 -23.69 -1.38 -4.43
CA MET A 1 -22.99 -2.15 -3.37
C MET A 1 -22.12 -3.26 -3.95
N PHE A 2 -22.65 -4.19 -4.74
CA PHE A 2 -21.84 -5.25 -5.34
C PHE A 2 -20.64 -4.75 -6.16
N THR A 3 -20.85 -3.80 -7.09
CA THR A 3 -19.75 -3.20 -7.87
C THR A 3 -18.69 -2.55 -6.98
N LEU A 4 -19.11 -1.86 -5.92
CA LEU A 4 -18.19 -1.21 -4.98
C LEU A 4 -17.35 -2.24 -4.21
N PHE A 5 -17.98 -3.33 -3.78
CA PHE A 5 -17.29 -4.47 -3.18
C PHE A 5 -16.26 -5.06 -4.14
N LEU A 6 -16.61 -5.27 -5.41
CA LEU A 6 -15.67 -5.78 -6.41
C LEU A 6 -14.48 -4.82 -6.64
N ILE A 7 -14.72 -3.50 -6.65
CA ILE A 7 -13.65 -2.50 -6.76
C ILE A 7 -12.71 -2.58 -5.56
N GLY A 8 -13.24 -2.59 -4.33
CA GLY A 8 -12.43 -2.70 -3.12
C GLY A 8 -11.64 -4.01 -3.08
N PHE A 9 -12.31 -5.13 -3.39
CA PHE A 9 -11.69 -6.46 -3.45
C PHE A 9 -10.57 -6.52 -4.49
N ALA A 10 -10.79 -5.99 -5.69
CA ALA A 10 -9.78 -5.92 -6.73
C ALA A 10 -8.59 -5.04 -6.31
N ALA A 11 -8.84 -3.89 -5.66
CA ALA A 11 -7.78 -3.03 -5.13
C ALA A 11 -6.93 -3.76 -4.09
N THR A 12 -7.54 -4.53 -3.19
CA THR A 12 -6.83 -5.36 -2.20
C THR A 12 -5.99 -6.46 -2.84
N LEU A 13 -6.50 -7.15 -3.85
CA LEU A 13 -5.70 -8.16 -4.58
C LEU A 13 -4.50 -7.51 -5.30
N LEU A 14 -4.71 -6.37 -5.94
CA LEU A 14 -3.64 -5.61 -6.59
C LEU A 14 -2.58 -5.15 -5.59
N MET A 15 -2.98 -4.59 -4.45
CA MET A 15 -2.07 -4.18 -3.37
C MET A 15 -1.31 -5.35 -2.78
N THR A 16 -1.97 -6.50 -2.59
CA THR A 16 -1.33 -7.73 -2.11
C THR A 16 -0.26 -8.21 -3.09
N GLY A 17 -0.61 -8.29 -4.38
CA GLY A 17 0.34 -8.68 -5.43
C GLY A 17 1.50 -7.69 -5.56
N LEU A 18 1.22 -6.39 -5.45
CA LEU A 18 2.22 -5.33 -5.47
C LEU A 18 3.17 -5.43 -4.28
N ALA A 19 2.64 -5.65 -3.07
CA ALA A 19 3.45 -5.85 -1.87
C ALA A 19 4.38 -7.06 -2.01
N TRP A 20 3.89 -8.18 -2.53
CA TRP A 20 4.74 -9.35 -2.81
C TRP A 20 5.79 -9.07 -3.88
N MET A 21 5.41 -8.43 -4.99
CA MET A 21 6.37 -8.07 -6.03
C MET A 21 7.48 -7.18 -5.46
N VAL A 22 7.11 -6.16 -4.67
CA VAL A 22 8.06 -5.25 -4.06
C VAL A 22 8.96 -5.96 -3.05
N GLN A 23 8.39 -6.72 -2.11
CA GLN A 23 9.14 -7.34 -1.02
C GLN A 23 9.99 -8.53 -1.47
N LEU A 24 9.46 -9.40 -2.34
CA LEU A 24 10.11 -10.65 -2.72
C LEU A 24 11.04 -10.50 -3.91
N VAL A 25 10.83 -9.48 -4.76
CA VAL A 25 11.60 -9.30 -6.00
C VAL A 25 12.28 -7.94 -6.04
N HIS A 26 11.52 -6.84 -5.94
CA HIS A 26 12.08 -5.50 -6.15
C HIS A 26 13.13 -5.12 -5.10
N TYR A 27 12.81 -5.17 -3.81
CA TYR A 27 13.76 -4.84 -2.74
C TYR A 27 15.01 -5.73 -2.75
N PRO A 28 14.90 -7.08 -2.90
CA PRO A 28 16.06 -7.93 -3.05
C PRO A 28 16.92 -7.59 -4.29
N SER A 29 16.31 -7.11 -5.38
CA SER A 29 17.04 -6.75 -6.59
C SER A 29 17.92 -5.50 -6.43
N ILE A 30 17.61 -4.63 -5.47
CA ILE A 30 18.39 -3.40 -5.21
C ILE A 30 19.84 -3.75 -4.84
N ARG A 31 20.10 -4.93 -4.25
CA ARG A 31 21.46 -5.40 -3.94
C ARG A 31 22.39 -5.53 -5.16
N PHE A 32 21.82 -5.57 -6.37
CA PHE A 32 22.57 -5.66 -7.62
C PHE A 32 22.80 -4.29 -8.28
N THR A 33 22.34 -3.19 -7.67
CA THR A 33 22.56 -1.83 -8.15
C THR A 33 23.91 -1.27 -7.68
N ASP A 34 24.52 -0.35 -8.44
CA ASP A 34 25.71 0.38 -7.97
C ASP A 34 25.30 1.24 -6.76
N PRO A 35 25.92 1.08 -5.58
CA PRO A 35 25.59 1.87 -4.40
C PRO A 35 25.67 3.38 -4.63
N ARG A 36 26.52 3.85 -5.55
CA ARG A 36 26.64 5.27 -5.91
C ARG A 36 25.41 5.82 -6.63
N GLN A 37 24.64 4.94 -7.29
CA GLN A 37 23.40 5.29 -7.99
C GLN A 37 22.16 5.12 -7.11
N PHE A 38 22.30 4.54 -5.92
CA PHE A 38 21.19 4.26 -5.02
C PHE A 38 20.32 5.49 -4.70
N PRO A 39 20.87 6.69 -4.39
CA PRO A 39 20.03 7.85 -4.09
C PRO A 39 19.08 8.24 -5.24
N GLU A 40 19.59 8.21 -6.48
CA GLU A 40 18.79 8.52 -7.67
C GLU A 40 17.75 7.43 -7.95
N PHE A 41 18.16 6.16 -7.86
CA PHE A 41 17.26 5.01 -7.99
C PHE A 41 16.13 5.06 -6.95
N HIS A 42 16.47 5.30 -5.69
CA HIS A 42 15.52 5.38 -4.58
C HIS A 42 14.55 6.56 -4.77
N HIS A 43 15.04 7.74 -5.16
CA HIS A 43 14.19 8.89 -5.45
C HIS A 43 13.20 8.61 -6.58
N PHE A 44 13.68 7.99 -7.67
CA PHE A 44 12.84 7.55 -8.77
C PHE A 44 11.78 6.55 -8.30
N HIS A 45 12.19 5.48 -7.60
CA HIS A 45 11.27 4.46 -7.09
C HIS A 45 10.19 5.07 -6.19
N SER A 46 10.60 5.83 -5.15
CA SER A 46 9.69 6.46 -4.18
C SER A 46 8.61 7.30 -4.85
N THR A 47 9.02 8.09 -5.85
CA THR A 47 8.11 9.01 -6.54
C THR A 47 7.15 8.24 -7.45
N ARG A 48 7.66 7.28 -8.22
CA ARG A 48 6.86 6.55 -9.21
C ARG A 48 5.91 5.55 -8.55
N ILE A 49 6.35 4.85 -7.52
CA ILE A 49 5.52 3.85 -6.83
C ILE A 49 4.32 4.50 -6.14
N THR A 50 4.46 5.74 -5.66
CA THR A 50 3.37 6.50 -5.02
C THR A 50 2.18 6.72 -5.95
N PHE A 51 2.40 6.94 -7.26
CA PHE A 51 1.31 7.07 -8.24
C PHE A 51 0.54 5.77 -8.50
N ILE A 52 1.09 4.61 -8.10
CA ILE A 52 0.43 3.31 -8.20
C ILE A 52 -0.23 2.96 -6.86
N VAL A 53 0.55 3.01 -5.78
CA VAL A 53 0.11 2.62 -4.43
C VAL A 53 -0.95 3.59 -3.88
N GLY A 54 -0.74 4.90 -4.01
CA GLY A 54 -1.62 5.92 -3.43
C GLY A 54 -3.08 5.77 -3.86
N PRO A 55 -3.39 5.73 -5.18
CA PRO A 55 -4.76 5.53 -5.65
C PRO A 55 -5.39 4.20 -5.20
N LEU A 56 -4.61 3.11 -5.19
CA LEU A 56 -5.11 1.80 -4.75
C LEU A 56 -5.45 1.81 -3.26
N MET A 57 -4.55 2.33 -2.41
CA MET A 57 -4.80 2.43 -0.96
C MET A 57 -5.99 3.33 -0.63
N LEU A 58 -6.14 4.46 -1.32
CA LEU A 58 -7.30 5.33 -1.15
C LEU A 58 -8.60 4.64 -1.60
N THR A 59 -8.54 3.82 -2.65
CA THR A 59 -9.68 3.02 -3.13
C THR A 59 -10.08 1.98 -2.09
N GLU A 60 -9.12 1.25 -1.50
CA GLU A 60 -9.40 0.29 -0.42
C GLU A 60 -10.06 0.96 0.79
N LEU A 61 -9.49 2.06 1.28
CA LEU A 61 -10.01 2.75 2.46
C LEU A 61 -11.40 3.33 2.21
N SER A 62 -11.61 4.03 1.09
CA SER A 62 -12.91 4.63 0.76
C SER A 62 -14.00 3.58 0.53
N THR A 63 -13.69 2.48 -0.17
CA THR A 63 -14.65 1.39 -0.37
C THR A 63 -15.01 0.72 0.95
N ALA A 64 -14.04 0.47 1.83
CA ALA A 64 -14.29 -0.10 3.15
C ALA A 64 -15.18 0.80 4.03
N ILE A 65 -14.93 2.12 4.02
CA ILE A 65 -15.76 3.10 4.76
C ILE A 65 -17.21 3.06 4.27
N VAL A 66 -17.43 3.05 2.95
CA VAL A 66 -18.78 3.04 2.38
C VAL A 66 -19.48 1.68 2.58
N LEU A 67 -18.76 0.56 2.58
CA LEU A 67 -19.37 -0.75 2.82
C LEU A 67 -19.84 -0.94 4.26
N VAL A 68 -19.20 -0.30 5.24
CA VAL A 68 -19.67 -0.30 6.64
C VAL A 68 -21.04 0.35 6.77
N SER A 69 -21.40 1.34 5.95
CA SER A 69 -22.74 1.96 6.01
C SER A 69 -23.85 1.12 5.35
N ALA A 70 -23.53 -0.06 4.80
CA ALA A 70 -24.48 -0.96 4.14
C ALA A 70 -24.56 -2.34 4.82
N PRO A 71 -25.02 -2.44 6.08
CA PRO A 71 -25.06 -3.69 6.85
C PRO A 71 -25.95 -4.78 6.25
N GLU A 72 -26.98 -4.40 5.48
CA GLU A 72 -27.84 -5.34 4.75
C GLU A 72 -27.10 -6.07 3.62
N PHE A 73 -26.06 -5.46 3.06
CA PHE A 73 -25.21 -6.07 2.03
C PHE A 73 -23.99 -6.78 2.65
N MET A 74 -23.32 -6.14 3.62
CA MET A 74 -22.16 -6.69 4.31
C MET A 74 -22.29 -6.49 5.82
N PRO A 75 -22.53 -7.56 6.60
CA PRO A 75 -22.79 -7.43 8.03
C PRO A 75 -21.58 -6.86 8.77
N TYR A 76 -21.83 -6.18 9.89
CA TYR A 76 -20.79 -5.53 10.70
C TYR A 76 -19.69 -6.49 11.18
N THR A 77 -20.02 -7.77 11.37
CA THR A 77 -19.05 -8.82 11.71
C THR A 77 -17.95 -9.00 10.66
N LEU A 78 -18.18 -8.55 9.42
CA LEU A 78 -17.21 -8.57 8.33
C LEU A 78 -16.70 -7.17 7.97
N SER A 79 -17.60 -6.19 7.82
CA SER A 79 -17.23 -4.86 7.32
C SER A 79 -16.39 -4.06 8.33
N VAL A 80 -16.66 -4.17 9.63
CA VAL A 80 -15.89 -3.46 10.66
C VAL A 80 -14.46 -4.00 10.79
N PRO A 81 -14.22 -5.32 10.93
CA PRO A 81 -12.84 -5.84 10.95
C PRO A 81 -12.06 -5.51 9.67
N ALA A 82 -12.70 -5.59 8.49
CA ALA A 82 -12.06 -5.24 7.24
C ALA A 82 -11.59 -3.77 7.22
N LEU A 83 -12.47 -2.84 7.62
CA LEU A 83 -12.11 -1.42 7.72
C LEU A 83 -10.98 -1.19 8.73
N LEU A 84 -11.02 -1.84 9.91
CA LEU A 84 -9.97 -1.69 10.92
C LEU A 84 -8.61 -2.19 10.42
N LEU A 85 -8.57 -3.32 9.72
CA LEU A 85 -7.35 -3.85 9.12
C LEU A 85 -6.79 -2.90 8.07
N ILE A 86 -7.62 -2.43 7.14
CA ILE A 86 -7.21 -1.48 6.09
C ILE A 86 -6.73 -0.17 6.71
N ALA A 87 -7.45 0.37 7.70
CA ALA A 87 -7.05 1.59 8.39
C ALA A 87 -5.73 1.41 9.15
N THR A 88 -5.50 0.24 9.75
CA THR A 88 -4.23 -0.08 10.43
C THR A 88 -3.07 -0.13 9.44
N ILE A 89 -3.24 -0.81 8.30
CA ILE A 89 -2.22 -0.86 7.24
C ILE A 89 -1.92 0.53 6.70
N PHE A 90 -2.96 1.34 6.47
CA PHE A 90 -2.81 2.72 6.02
C PHE A 90 -2.03 3.56 7.03
N ALA A 91 -2.38 3.47 8.31
CA ALA A 91 -1.70 4.20 9.38
C ALA A 91 -0.24 3.76 9.54
N ASP A 92 0.03 2.45 9.53
CA ASP A 92 1.40 1.92 9.57
C ASP A 92 2.23 2.43 8.39
N THR A 93 1.64 2.44 7.19
CA THR A 93 2.30 2.94 5.98
C THR A 93 2.62 4.42 6.10
N ALA A 94 1.64 5.25 6.47
CA ALA A 94 1.78 6.70 6.54
C ALA A 94 2.73 7.15 7.65
N PHE A 95 2.67 6.51 8.83
CA PHE A 95 3.40 6.97 10.01
C PHE A 95 4.70 6.21 10.29
N ARG A 96 4.91 5.02 9.72
CA ARG A 96 6.15 4.25 9.90
C ARG A 96 6.88 4.03 8.59
N VAL A 97 6.23 3.41 7.60
CA VAL A 97 6.90 3.00 6.36
C VAL A 97 7.39 4.22 5.57
N VAL A 98 6.54 5.22 5.35
CA VAL A 98 6.91 6.43 4.60
C VAL A 98 8.07 7.20 5.28
N PRO A 99 8.04 7.47 6.60
CA PRO A 99 9.17 8.11 7.27
C PRO A 99 10.47 7.30 7.22
N VAL A 100 10.40 5.97 7.34
CA VAL A 100 11.57 5.10 7.22
C VAL A 100 12.13 5.14 5.80
N HIS A 101 11.26 5.07 4.78
CA HIS A 101 11.64 5.18 3.37
C HIS A 101 12.32 6.53 3.07
N ASN A 102 11.77 7.63 3.60
CA ASN A 102 12.37 8.96 3.44
C ASN A 102 13.75 9.05 4.12
N ARG A 103 13.94 8.40 5.27
CA ARG A 103 15.23 8.36 5.97
C ARG A 103 16.27 7.58 5.15
N LEU A 104 15.90 6.42 4.60
CA LEU A 104 16.78 5.61 3.76
C LEU A 104 17.32 6.40 2.56
N GLY A 105 16.47 7.22 1.93
CA GLY A 105 16.89 8.11 0.84
C GLY A 105 17.93 9.17 1.23
N THR A 106 18.06 9.49 2.52
CA THR A 106 19.03 10.48 3.03
C THR A 106 20.29 9.85 3.61
N THR A 107 20.19 8.69 4.25
CA THR A 107 21.33 8.02 4.91
C THR A 107 22.07 7.06 3.98
N GLY A 108 21.45 6.61 2.89
CA GLY A 108 22.05 5.66 1.95
C GLY A 108 21.80 4.20 2.33
N TYR A 109 22.55 3.29 1.70
CA TYR A 109 22.57 1.86 2.02
C TYR A 109 23.35 1.63 3.30
N ASP A 110 22.73 1.04 4.33
CA ASP A 110 23.44 0.40 5.44
C ASP A 110 23.83 -1.04 5.05
#